data_AF-A0A0F9Q0I9-F1
#
_entry.id   AF-A0A0F9Q0I9-F1
#
_cell.length_a   1.000
_cell.length_b   1.000
_cell.length_c   1.000
_cell.angle_alpha   90.00
_cell.angle_beta   90.00
_cell.angle_gamma   90.00
#
_symmetry.space_group_name_H-M   'P 1'
#
loop_
_entity.id
_entity.type
_entity.pdbx_description
1 polymer ?
#
loop_
_entity_poly.entity_id
_entity_poly.type
_entity_poly.pdbx_seq_one_letter_code
_entity_poly.pdbx_strand_id
1 'polypeptide(L)' 'MDTLRTLEEMPEDEFQTFFQSLPMRVQLCCQGGLVDWKEVLPEWYEKKEG' A
#
# COMPACT_ATOMS: atom_id res chain seq x y z
N MET A 1 0.50 14.36 -6.56
CA MET A 1 0.75 14.06 -5.14
C MET A 1 1.80 12.97 -5.13
N ASP A 2 2.81 13.03 -4.28
CA ASP A 2 3.79 11.94 -4.17
C ASP A 2 3.19 10.86 -3.25
N THR A 3 2.43 9.95 -3.84
CA THR A 3 1.65 8.92 -3.13
C THR A 3 2.54 7.93 -2.39
N LEU A 4 3.76 7.70 -2.86
CA LEU A 4 4.76 6.94 -2.11
C LEU A 4 5.13 7.66 -0.81
N ARG A 5 5.40 8.97 -0.87
CA ARG A 5 5.69 9.76 0.33
C ARG A 5 4.51 9.77 1.31
N THR A 6 3.28 9.84 0.81
CA THR A 6 2.09 9.74 1.66
C THR A 6 2.03 8.40 2.39
N LEU A 7 2.33 7.29 1.72
CA LEU A 7 2.37 5.96 2.34
C LEU A 7 3.51 5.81 3.34
N GLU A 8 4.68 6.40 3.08
CA GLU A 8 5.84 6.36 4.00
C GLU A 8 5.63 7.21 5.26
N GLU A 9 4.91 8.33 5.15
CA GLU A 9 4.60 9.22 6.27
C GLU A 9 3.28 8.84 6.98
N MET A 10 2.55 7.84 6.47
CA MET A 10 1.26 7.41 6.99
C MET A 10 1.42 6.79 8.39
N PRO A 11 0.56 7.13 9.36
CA PRO A 11 0.49 6.44 10.63
C PRO A 11 0.28 4.93 10.42
N GLU A 12 0.97 4.10 11.23
CA GLU A 12 0.94 2.64 11.06
C GLU A 12 -0.49 2.07 11.10
N ASP A 13 -1.37 2.59 11.94
CA ASP A 13 -2.76 2.17 12.05
C ASP A 13 -3.59 2.50 10.79
N GLU A 14 -3.38 3.67 10.21
CA GLU A 14 -3.97 4.06 8.93
C GLU A 14 -3.41 3.22 7.78
N PHE A 15 -2.10 2.98 7.76
CA PHE A 15 -1.44 2.14 6.78
C PHE A 15 -1.94 0.71 6.83
N GLN A 16 -2.06 0.12 8.02
CA GLN A 16 -2.59 -1.23 8.20
C GLN A 16 -4.05 -1.31 7.74
N THR A 17 -4.86 -0.29 8.01
CA THR A 17 -6.25 -0.22 7.55
C THR A 17 -6.33 -0.20 6.02
N PHE A 18 -5.50 0.63 5.37
CA PHE A 18 -5.37 0.66 3.92
C PHE A 18 -4.91 -0.71 3.38
N PHE A 19 -3.82 -1.25 3.91
CA PHE A 19 -3.19 -2.48 3.45
C PHE A 19 -4.13 -3.69 3.57
N GLN A 20 -4.84 -3.82 4.69
CA GLN A 20 -5.84 -4.87 4.91
C GLN A 20 -7.05 -4.77 3.97
N SER A 21 -7.30 -3.57 3.43
CA SER A 21 -8.38 -3.36 2.45
C SER A 21 -8.03 -3.82 1.03
N LEU A 22 -6.76 -4.17 0.76
CA LEU A 22 -6.31 -4.64 -0.54
C LEU A 22 -6.67 -6.12 -0.77
N PRO A 23 -6.71 -6.61 -2.01
CA PRO A 23 -6.91 -8.03 -2.27
C PRO A 23 -5.82 -8.88 -1.59
N MET A 24 -6.21 -10.02 -0.99
CA MET A 24 -5.31 -10.91 -0.26
C MET A 24 -4.02 -11.25 -1.03
N ARG A 25 -4.10 -11.47 -2.34
CA ARG A 25 -2.93 -11.74 -3.19
C ARG A 25 -1.89 -10.62 -3.16
N VAL A 26 -2.34 -9.36 -3.13
CA VAL A 26 -1.47 -8.17 -3.10
C VAL A 26 -0.77 -8.09 -1.75
N GLN A 27 -1.52 -8.33 -0.67
CA GLN A 27 -0.98 -8.35 0.69
C GLN A 27 0.13 -9.41 0.83
N LEU A 28 -0.13 -10.63 0.35
CA LEU A 28 0.85 -11.73 0.40
C LEU A 28 2.11 -11.45 -0.43
N CYS A 29 1.96 -10.84 -1.62
CA CYS A 29 3.10 -10.47 -2.45
C CYS A 29 4.02 -9.43 -1.76
N CYS A 30 3.42 -8.45 -1.05
CA CYS A 30 4.18 -7.44 -0.31
C CYS A 30 4.82 -8.03 0.96
N GLN A 31 4.08 -8.79 1.76
CA GLN A 31 4.58 -9.40 3.01
C GLN A 31 5.67 -10.45 2.77
N GLY A 32 5.56 -11.22 1.69
CA GLY A 32 6.54 -12.25 1.32
C GLY A 32 7.81 -11.71 0.66
N GLY A 33 7.91 -10.39 0.45
CA GLY A 33 9.02 -9.77 -0.28
C GLY A 33 9.11 -10.18 -1.75
N LEU A 34 8.02 -10.74 -2.32
CA LEU A 34 7.94 -11.13 -3.73
C LEU A 34 7.85 -9.91 -4.64
N VAL A 35 7.34 -8.79 -4.10
CA VAL A 35 7.24 -7.53 -4.81
C VAL A 35 7.62 -6.38 -3.87
N ASP A 36 8.32 -5.38 -4.40
CA ASP A 36 8.58 -4.14 -3.68
C ASP A 36 7.26 -3.38 -3.50
N TRP A 37 6.84 -3.23 -2.24
CA TRP A 37 5.62 -2.52 -1.90
C TRP A 37 5.67 -1.06 -2.36
N LYS A 38 6.86 -0.45 -2.46
CA LYS A 38 7.04 0.94 -2.90
C LYS A 38 6.68 1.14 -4.37
N GLU A 39 6.72 0.07 -5.17
CA GLU A 39 6.32 0.12 -6.58
C GLU A 39 4.83 -0.17 -6.76
N VAL A 40 4.23 -0.95 -5.87
CA VAL A 40 2.85 -1.45 -6.02
C VAL A 40 1.83 -0.65 -5.23
N LEU A 41 2.11 -0.37 -3.95
CA LEU A 41 1.12 0.24 -3.06
C LEU A 41 0.71 1.66 -3.46
N PRO A 42 1.58 2.52 -4.04
CA PRO A 42 1.16 3.84 -4.52
C PRO A 42 0.03 3.76 -5.56
N GLU A 43 0.11 2.85 -6.53
CA GLU A 43 -0.95 2.69 -7.54
C GLU A 43 -2.28 2.23 -6.93
N TRP A 44 -2.22 1.37 -5.92
CA TRP A 44 -3.41 0.89 -5.22
C TRP A 44 -4.04 1.98 -4.36
N TYR A 45 -3.22 2.83 -3.75
CA TYR A 45 -3.65 3.97 -2.98
C TYR A 45 -4.36 5.01 -3.86
N GLU A 46 -3.76 5.36 -5.01
CA GLU A 46 -4.36 6.28 -5.99
C GLU A 46 -5.72 5.80 -6.51
N LYS A 47 -5.84 4.50 -6.82
CA LYS A 47 -7.10 3.91 -7.28
C LYS A 47 -8.21 3.88 -6.24
N LYS A 48 -7.88 4.04 -4.96
CA LYS A 48 -8.85 4.00 -3.86
C LYS A 48 -9.32 5.39 -3.45
N GLU A 49 -8.43 6.37 -3.51
CA GLU A 49 -8.70 7.76 -3.14
C GLU A 49 -9.24 8.61 -4.31
N GLY A 50 -9.08 8.14 -5.56
CA GLY A 50 -9.65 8.75 -6.77
C GLY A 50 -10.96 8.10 -7.22
#